data_AF-A0A7S0FUV7-F1
#
_entry.id   AF-A0A7S0FUV7-F1
#
_cell.length_a   1.000
_cell.length_b   1.000
_cell.length_c   1.000
_cell.angle_alpha   90.00
_cell.angle_beta   90.00
_cell.angle_gamma   90.00
#
_symmetry.space_group_name_H-M   'P 1'
#
loop_
_entity.id
_entity.type
_entity.pdbx_description
1 polymer ?
#
loop_
_entity_poly.entity_id
_entity_poly.type
_entity_poly.pdbx_seq_one_letter_code
_entity_poly.pdbx_strand_id
1 'polypeptide(L)'
;SQKQVDYAKRLAQTNGVFVPDHVLSDAARCSEFIDEQRAELGPGGCYPPSEKQVKYAQRLASTTGVSVPDLIFSSATHCSKFIDKQLALLGGVVPPSQKQLIFARSLADRNRIAVPEHALEDAKACSKFIDAMLSAESPGQMS
;
A
#
# COMPACT_ATOMS: atom_id res chain seq x y z
N SER A 1 12.98 12.77 -0.67
CA SER A 1 12.63 12.33 0.69
C SER A 1 13.74 11.45 1.24
N GLN A 2 14.06 11.52 2.55
CA GLN A 2 15.11 10.69 3.17
C GLN A 2 14.93 9.19 2.84
N LYS A 3 13.68 8.72 2.81
CA LYS A 3 13.35 7.34 2.43
C LYS A 3 13.79 6.97 1.01
N GLN A 4 13.67 7.89 0.05
CA GLN A 4 14.11 7.66 -1.32
C GLN A 4 15.63 7.57 -1.36
N VAL A 5 16.33 8.46 -0.66
CA VAL A 5 17.80 8.45 -0.59
C VAL A 5 18.32 7.15 0.01
N ASP A 6 17.75 6.68 1.12
CA ASP A 6 18.17 5.42 1.75
C ASP A 6 17.90 4.22 0.83
N TYR A 7 16.78 4.24 0.10
CA TYR A 7 16.44 3.21 -0.87
C TYR A 7 17.38 3.21 -2.09
N ALA A 8 17.69 4.38 -2.64
CA ALA A 8 18.66 4.57 -3.72
C ALA A 8 20.04 4.03 -3.33
N LYS A 9 20.50 4.32 -2.10
CA LYS A 9 21.77 3.79 -1.57
C LYS A 9 21.80 2.27 -1.48
N ARG A 10 20.71 1.64 -1.03
CA ARG A 10 20.62 0.18 -0.99
C ARG A 10 20.65 -0.43 -2.39
N LEU A 11 19.90 0.12 -3.34
CA LEU A 11 19.92 -0.32 -4.74
C LEU A 11 21.30 -0.17 -5.35
N ALA A 12 21.95 0.96 -5.11
CA ALA A 12 23.30 1.22 -5.57
C ALA A 12 24.32 0.21 -5.00
N GLN A 13 24.22 -0.10 -3.70
CA GLN A 13 25.03 -1.15 -3.08
C GLN A 13 24.78 -2.53 -3.70
N THR A 14 23.52 -2.89 -3.96
CA THR A 14 23.16 -4.16 -4.60
C THR A 14 23.71 -4.25 -6.04
N ASN A 15 23.64 -3.15 -6.79
CA ASN A 15 24.10 -3.09 -8.18
C ASN A 15 25.61 -2.80 -8.29
N GLY A 16 26.31 -2.56 -7.17
CA GLY A 16 27.72 -2.20 -7.16
C GLY A 16 28.03 -0.82 -7.74
N VAL A 17 27.06 0.10 -7.75
CA VAL A 17 27.22 1.47 -8.27
C VAL A 17 27.26 2.51 -7.13
N PHE A 18 27.77 3.70 -7.43
CA PHE A 18 27.75 4.84 -6.50
C PHE A 18 26.52 5.72 -6.75
N VAL A 19 25.96 6.32 -5.69
CA VAL A 19 24.87 7.30 -5.82
C VAL A 19 25.46 8.69 -5.99
N PRO A 20 25.31 9.35 -7.15
CA PRO A 20 25.85 10.70 -7.36
C PRO A 20 25.26 11.74 -6.39
N ASP A 21 26.04 12.75 -6.01
CA ASP A 21 25.59 13.77 -5.03
C ASP A 21 24.33 14.52 -5.47
N HIS A 22 24.18 14.80 -6.76
CA HIS A 22 22.98 15.46 -7.30
C HIS A 22 21.70 14.62 -7.14
N VAL A 23 21.84 13.29 -7.08
CA VAL A 23 20.73 12.35 -6.79
C VAL A 23 20.34 12.39 -5.31
N LEU A 24 21.27 12.74 -4.42
CA LEU A 24 21.00 12.86 -2.98
C LEU A 24 20.30 14.19 -2.64
N SER A 25 20.59 15.25 -3.39
CA SER A 25 20.02 16.59 -3.16
C SER A 25 18.67 16.83 -3.83
N ASP A 26 18.30 16.02 -4.84
CA ASP A 26 17.10 16.22 -5.64
C ASP A 26 16.20 14.97 -5.65
N ALA A 27 14.94 15.13 -5.26
CA ALA A 27 13.99 14.01 -5.14
C ALA A 27 13.55 13.42 -6.49
N ALA A 28 13.50 14.23 -7.55
CA ALA A 28 13.17 13.76 -8.89
C ALA A 28 14.34 12.94 -9.46
N ARG A 29 15.58 13.45 -9.33
CA ARG A 29 16.80 12.71 -9.69
C ARG A 29 16.96 11.42 -8.89
N CYS A 30 16.63 11.46 -7.60
CA CYS A 30 16.59 10.27 -6.76
C CYS A 30 15.63 9.21 -7.31
N SER A 31 14.44 9.62 -7.75
CA SER A 31 13.46 8.71 -8.34
C SER A 31 13.94 8.14 -9.68
N GLU A 32 14.47 8.98 -10.57
CA GLU A 32 15.03 8.55 -11.86
C GLU A 32 16.12 7.48 -11.65
N PHE A 33 17.09 7.77 -10.78
CA PHE A 33 18.16 6.83 -10.44
C PHE A 33 17.61 5.52 -9.87
N ILE A 34 16.62 5.58 -8.97
CA ILE A 34 15.98 4.37 -8.42
C ILE A 34 15.36 3.53 -9.54
N ASP A 35 14.66 4.15 -10.47
CA ASP A 35 13.96 3.43 -11.55
C ASP A 35 14.96 2.83 -12.56
N GLU A 36 16.03 3.56 -12.90
CA GLU A 36 17.15 3.04 -13.69
C GLU A 36 17.80 1.82 -13.01
N GLN A 37 18.18 1.95 -11.74
CA GLN A 37 18.82 0.85 -11.00
C GLN A 37 17.91 -0.37 -10.85
N ARG A 38 16.58 -0.16 -10.79
CA ARG A 38 15.61 -1.26 -10.80
C ARG A 38 15.51 -1.94 -12.17
N ALA A 39 15.65 -1.19 -13.26
CA ALA A 39 15.63 -1.74 -14.60
C ALA A 39 16.88 -2.61 -14.87
N GLU A 40 18.06 -2.19 -14.37
CA GLU A 40 19.32 -2.93 -14.49
C GLU A 40 19.29 -4.31 -13.81
N LEU A 41 18.48 -4.47 -12.75
CA LEU A 41 18.29 -5.77 -12.09
C LEU A 41 17.46 -6.77 -12.91
N GLY A 42 16.92 -6.34 -14.06
CA GLY A 42 16.16 -7.16 -15.00
C GLY A 42 14.78 -7.63 -14.49
N PRO A 43 13.99 -8.27 -15.36
CA PRO A 43 12.73 -8.93 -14.99
C PRO A 43 13.04 -10.14 -14.09
N GLY A 44 13.09 -9.92 -12.78
CA GLY A 44 13.51 -10.93 -11.80
C GLY A 44 14.37 -10.39 -10.66
N GLY A 45 14.80 -9.12 -10.76
CA GLY A 45 15.51 -8.42 -9.69
C GLY A 45 14.84 -8.61 -8.33
N CYS A 46 15.54 -9.26 -7.40
CA CYS A 46 15.08 -9.38 -6.01
C CYS A 46 15.42 -8.09 -5.28
N TYR A 47 14.63 -7.04 -5.52
CA TYR A 47 14.67 -5.83 -4.69
C TYR A 47 13.75 -6.01 -3.48
N PRO A 48 14.09 -5.43 -2.32
CA PRO A 48 13.21 -5.50 -1.16
C PRO A 48 11.85 -4.85 -1.45
N PRO A 49 10.74 -5.40 -0.93
CA PRO A 49 9.41 -4.80 -1.06
C PRO A 49 9.37 -3.39 -0.46
N SER A 50 8.42 -2.59 -0.95
CA SER A 50 8.10 -1.32 -0.28
C SER A 50 7.53 -1.55 1.12
N GLU A 51 7.72 -0.60 2.04
CA GLU A 51 7.09 -0.63 3.38
C GLU A 51 5.57 -0.83 3.30
N LYS A 52 4.93 -0.27 2.26
CA LYS A 52 3.48 -0.40 2.04
C LYS A 52 3.12 -1.85 1.69
N GLN A 53 3.86 -2.50 0.81
CA GLN A 53 3.65 -3.91 0.48
C GLN A 53 3.85 -4.80 1.71
N VAL A 54 4.92 -4.59 2.48
CA VAL A 54 5.17 -5.38 3.70
C VAL A 54 4.04 -5.24 4.71
N LYS A 55 3.64 -4.01 5.03
CA LYS A 55 2.51 -3.76 5.96
C LYS A 55 1.21 -4.38 5.47
N TYR A 56 0.97 -4.33 4.16
CA TYR A 56 -0.23 -4.92 3.56
C TYR A 56 -0.20 -6.45 3.65
N ALA A 57 0.93 -7.08 3.32
CA ALA A 57 1.15 -8.51 3.45
C ALA A 57 0.97 -8.98 4.89
N GLN A 58 1.58 -8.29 5.86
CA GLN A 58 1.42 -8.59 7.29
C GLN A 58 -0.04 -8.52 7.72
N ARG A 59 -0.76 -7.47 7.30
CA ARG A 59 -2.18 -7.33 7.61
C ARG A 59 -3.01 -8.49 7.05
N LEU A 60 -2.78 -8.86 5.79
CA LEU A 60 -3.48 -10.00 5.18
C LEU A 60 -3.17 -11.30 5.91
N ALA A 61 -1.92 -11.51 6.29
CA ALA A 61 -1.49 -12.68 7.07
C ALA A 61 -2.19 -12.75 8.44
N SER A 62 -2.33 -11.60 9.14
CA SER A 62 -3.11 -11.53 10.37
C SER A 62 -4.59 -11.83 10.16
N THR A 63 -5.17 -11.39 9.04
CA THR A 63 -6.57 -11.69 8.68
C THR A 63 -6.78 -13.16 8.36
N THR A 64 -5.86 -13.79 7.62
CA THR A 64 -5.95 -15.20 7.22
C THR A 64 -5.43 -16.18 8.27
N GLY A 65 -4.82 -15.68 9.35
CA GLY A 65 -4.22 -16.49 10.42
C GLY A 65 -2.94 -17.21 10.01
N VAL A 66 -2.23 -16.72 8.99
CA VAL A 66 -1.01 -17.34 8.45
C VAL A 66 0.24 -16.60 8.94
N SER A 67 1.35 -17.34 9.16
CA SER A 67 2.65 -16.71 9.46
C SER A 67 3.26 -16.07 8.22
N VAL A 68 3.91 -14.91 8.41
CA VAL A 68 4.56 -14.16 7.33
C VAL A 68 5.93 -14.78 7.04
N PRO A 69 6.18 -15.31 5.82
CA PRO A 69 7.47 -15.91 5.49
C PRO A 69 8.58 -14.85 5.32
N ASP A 70 9.80 -15.12 5.80
CA ASP A 70 10.91 -14.15 5.73
C ASP A 70 11.26 -13.71 4.30
N LEU A 71 11.04 -14.61 3.34
CA LEU A 71 11.32 -14.39 1.92
C LEU A 71 10.53 -13.19 1.34
N ILE A 72 9.42 -12.78 1.97
CA ILE A 72 8.67 -11.61 1.51
C ILE A 72 9.43 -10.30 1.80
N PHE A 73 10.29 -10.25 2.81
CA PHE A 73 11.05 -9.04 3.17
C PHE A 73 12.27 -8.81 2.27
N SER A 74 12.73 -9.84 1.58
CA SER A 74 13.90 -9.78 0.71
C SER A 74 13.55 -9.52 -0.76
N SER A 75 12.30 -9.77 -1.16
CA SER A 75 11.90 -9.69 -2.56
C SER A 75 10.47 -9.18 -2.73
N ALA A 76 10.34 -8.04 -3.40
CA ALA A 76 9.08 -7.42 -3.75
C ALA A 76 8.20 -8.36 -4.58
N THR A 77 8.80 -9.12 -5.50
CA THR A 77 8.11 -10.14 -6.29
C THR A 77 7.47 -11.21 -5.40
N HIS A 78 8.22 -11.71 -4.43
CA HIS A 78 7.69 -12.69 -3.49
C HIS A 78 6.63 -12.10 -2.55
N CYS A 79 6.82 -10.85 -2.10
CA CYS A 79 5.83 -10.14 -1.32
C CYS A 79 4.51 -9.97 -2.08
N SER A 80 4.57 -9.57 -3.36
CA SER A 80 3.39 -9.45 -4.22
C SER A 80 2.69 -10.80 -4.41
N LYS A 81 3.44 -11.87 -4.74
CA LYS A 81 2.86 -13.22 -4.86
C LYS A 81 2.19 -13.69 -3.58
N PHE A 82 2.78 -13.38 -2.42
CA PHE A 82 2.17 -13.68 -1.13
C PHE A 82 0.86 -12.91 -0.93
N ILE A 83 0.85 -11.61 -1.21
CA ILE A 83 -0.34 -10.76 -1.16
C ILE A 83 -1.46 -11.35 -2.04
N ASP A 84 -1.15 -11.67 -3.29
CA ASP A 84 -2.12 -12.23 -4.25
C ASP A 84 -2.69 -13.55 -3.74
N LYS A 85 -1.84 -14.43 -3.18
CA LYS A 85 -2.28 -15.70 -2.58
C LYS A 85 -3.22 -15.47 -1.39
N GLN A 86 -2.90 -14.53 -0.50
CA GLN A 86 -3.77 -14.24 0.65
C GLN A 86 -5.11 -13.64 0.19
N LEU A 87 -5.09 -12.76 -0.82
CA LEU A 87 -6.33 -12.21 -1.40
C LEU A 87 -7.21 -13.28 -2.04
N ALA A 88 -6.60 -14.26 -2.71
CA ALA A 88 -7.32 -15.39 -3.28
C ALA A 88 -7.99 -16.25 -2.19
N LEU A 89 -7.31 -16.48 -1.05
CA LEU A 89 -7.89 -17.20 0.10
C LEU A 89 -9.10 -16.49 0.70
N LEU A 90 -9.11 -15.16 0.68
CA LEU A 90 -10.21 -14.34 1.16
C LEU A 90 -11.36 -14.19 0.12
N GLY A 91 -11.29 -14.90 -1.01
CA GLY A 91 -12.29 -14.78 -2.08
C GLY A 91 -12.36 -13.37 -2.70
N GLY A 92 -11.29 -12.59 -2.59
CA GLY A 92 -11.25 -11.20 -3.04
C GLY A 92 -12.01 -10.20 -2.15
N VAL A 93 -12.62 -10.65 -1.06
CA VAL A 93 -13.30 -9.81 -0.07
C VAL A 93 -12.32 -9.55 1.08
N VAL A 94 -11.86 -8.32 1.18
CA VAL A 94 -10.87 -7.93 2.19
C VAL A 94 -11.56 -7.06 3.22
N PRO A 95 -11.39 -7.32 4.53
CA PRO A 95 -11.98 -6.46 5.54
C PRO A 95 -11.47 -5.02 5.42
N PRO A 96 -12.32 -4.00 5.67
CA PRO A 96 -11.90 -2.61 5.67
C PRO A 96 -10.79 -2.34 6.68
N SER A 97 -9.93 -1.37 6.38
CA SER A 97 -8.92 -0.93 7.35
C SER A 97 -9.56 -0.28 8.56
N GLN A 98 -8.88 -0.31 9.72
CA GLN A 98 -9.35 0.42 10.91
C GLN A 98 -9.63 1.90 10.60
N LYS A 99 -8.79 2.53 9.77
CA LYS A 99 -8.99 3.92 9.31
C LYS A 99 -10.29 4.08 8.52
N GLN A 100 -10.56 3.18 7.57
CA GLN A 100 -11.82 3.18 6.83
C GLN A 100 -13.02 2.99 7.77
N LEU A 101 -12.96 2.04 8.71
CA LEU A 101 -14.04 1.81 9.67
C LEU A 101 -14.31 3.02 10.56
N ILE A 102 -13.26 3.62 11.12
CA ILE A 102 -13.39 4.82 11.97
C ILE A 102 -14.01 5.96 11.16
N PHE A 103 -13.55 6.16 9.92
CA PHE A 103 -14.04 7.24 9.08
C PHE A 103 -15.49 7.01 8.62
N ALA A 104 -15.83 5.80 8.20
CA ALA A 104 -17.19 5.40 7.87
C ALA A 104 -18.15 5.59 9.05
N ARG A 105 -17.75 5.17 10.27
CA ARG A 105 -18.54 5.39 11.48
C ARG A 105 -18.73 6.86 11.78
N SER A 106 -17.67 7.67 11.70
CA SER A 106 -17.75 9.12 11.90
C SER A 106 -18.69 9.81 10.90
N LEU A 107 -18.69 9.40 9.63
CA LEU A 107 -19.63 9.89 8.62
C LEU A 107 -21.06 9.43 8.93
N ALA A 108 -21.24 8.16 9.28
CA ALA A 108 -22.54 7.59 9.61
C ALA A 108 -23.17 8.28 10.83
N ASP A 109 -22.40 8.50 11.90
CA ASP A 109 -22.82 9.19 13.11
C ASP A 109 -23.26 10.64 12.81
N ARG A 110 -22.48 11.37 12.00
CA ARG A 110 -22.80 12.74 11.57
C ARG A 110 -24.11 12.80 10.76
N ASN A 111 -24.33 11.82 9.90
CA ASN A 111 -25.54 11.71 9.08
C ASN A 111 -26.69 10.98 9.79
N ARG A 112 -26.50 10.55 11.05
CA ARG A 112 -27.45 9.77 11.86
C ARG A 112 -27.96 8.51 11.16
N ILE A 113 -27.09 7.83 10.43
CA ILE A 113 -27.36 6.53 9.81
C ILE A 113 -26.45 5.46 10.40
N ALA A 114 -26.81 4.19 10.24
CA ALA A 114 -25.92 3.08 10.57
C ALA A 114 -24.99 2.78 9.39
N VAL A 115 -23.76 2.34 9.69
CA VAL A 115 -22.88 1.76 8.66
C VAL A 115 -23.46 0.41 8.23
N PRO A 116 -23.70 0.17 6.93
CA PRO A 116 -24.21 -1.11 6.46
C PRO A 116 -23.25 -2.27 6.78
N GLU A 117 -23.78 -3.45 7.08
CA GLU A 117 -22.99 -4.64 7.45
C GLU A 117 -21.96 -5.02 6.37
N HIS A 118 -22.38 -5.04 5.11
CA HIS A 118 -21.47 -5.30 3.98
C HIS A 118 -20.32 -4.28 3.88
N ALA A 119 -20.51 -3.04 4.35
CA ALA A 119 -19.47 -2.01 4.42
C ALA A 119 -18.52 -2.20 5.63
N LEU A 120 -18.89 -3.01 6.62
CA LEU A 120 -18.02 -3.42 7.72
C LEU A 120 -17.15 -4.63 7.36
N GLU A 121 -17.58 -5.44 6.39
CA GLU A 121 -16.93 -6.69 6.00
C GLU A 121 -16.08 -6.57 4.72
N ASP A 122 -16.43 -5.66 3.81
CA ASP A 122 -15.73 -5.47 2.54
C ASP A 122 -15.15 -4.04 2.43
N ALA A 123 -13.83 -3.95 2.22
CA ALA A 123 -13.11 -2.68 2.10
C ALA A 123 -13.57 -1.82 0.91
N LYS A 124 -13.96 -2.43 -0.21
CA LYS A 124 -14.53 -1.73 -1.37
C LYS A 124 -15.94 -1.22 -1.07
N ALA A 125 -16.76 -2.03 -0.40
CA ALA A 125 -18.08 -1.58 0.07
C ALA A 125 -17.95 -0.42 1.06
N CYS A 126 -17.00 -0.50 1.99
CA CYS A 126 -16.70 0.58 2.92
C CYS A 126 -16.29 1.87 2.20
N SER A 127 -15.42 1.79 1.19
CA SER A 127 -15.05 2.95 0.39
C SER A 127 -16.24 3.54 -0.36
N LYS A 128 -17.07 2.72 -1.00
CA LYS A 128 -18.29 3.19 -1.69
C LYS A 128 -19.25 3.91 -0.74
N PHE A 129 -19.42 3.38 0.48
CA PHE A 129 -20.23 4.02 1.51
C PHE A 129 -19.65 5.38 1.92
N ILE A 130 -18.34 5.46 2.18
CA ILE A 130 -17.65 6.71 2.50
C ILE A 130 -17.84 7.74 1.37
N ASP A 131 -17.62 7.34 0.13
CA ASP A 131 -17.75 8.23 -1.04
C ASP A 131 -19.19 8.76 -1.20
N ALA A 132 -20.18 7.90 -0.96
CA ALA A 132 -21.60 8.29 -0.99
C ALA A 132 -21.94 9.30 0.12
N MET A 133 -21.41 9.09 1.34
CA MET A 133 -21.62 10.02 2.46
C MET A 133 -20.96 11.38 2.22
N LEU A 134 -19.72 11.39 1.70
CA LEU A 134 -19.03 12.64 1.35
C LEU A 134 -19.78 13.41 0.25
N SER A 135 -20.35 12.68 -0.71
CA SER A 135 -21.17 13.28 -1.77
C SER A 135 -22.48 13.86 -1.23
N ALA A 136 -23.10 13.19 -0.25
CA ALA A 136 -24.30 13.66 0.44
C ALA A 136 -24.05 14.86 1.36
N GLU A 137 -22.84 14.97 1.96
CA GLU A 137 -22.40 16.12 2.76
C GLU A 137 -22.04 17.34 1.91
N SER A 138 -21.93 17.18 0.57
CA SER A 138 -21.60 18.26 -0.37
C SER A 138 -22.79 18.81 -1.20
N PRO A 139 -24.01 19.13 -0.69
CA PRO A 139 -25.06 19.73 -1.52
C PRO A 139 -24.81 21.19 -1.96
N GLY A 140 -23.59 21.74 -1.82
CA GLY A 140 -23.36 23.19 -1.73
C GLY A 140 -22.29 23.81 -2.62
N GLN A 141 -22.02 23.29 -3.82
CA GLN A 141 -21.36 24.06 -4.90
C GLN A 141 -22.28 24.15 -6.14
N MET A 142 -23.48 24.67 -5.93
CA MET A 142 -24.25 25.35 -6.97
C MET A 142 -24.76 26.66 -6.38
N SER A 143 -23.96 27.71 -6.54
CA SER A 143 -24.34 29.11 -6.37
C SER A 143 -23.51 29.93 -7.36
#